data_AF-A0A5C5ZSE9-F1
#
_entry.id   AF-A0A5C5ZSE9-F1
#
_cell.length_a   1.000
_cell.length_b   1.000
_cell.length_c   1.000
_cell.angle_alpha   90.00
_cell.angle_beta   90.00
_cell.angle_gamma   90.00
#
_symmetry.space_group_name_H-M   'P 1'
#
loop_
_entity.id
_entity.type
_entity.pdbx_description
1 polymer ?
#
loop_
_entity_poly.entity_id
_entity_poly.type
_entity_poly.pdbx_seq_one_letter_code
_entity_poly.pdbx_strand_id
1 'polypeptide(L)'
;MRATDYARPPRRALLGAVALLSMAAVAAGDPGEPAADVSPRREASDALRAKLATPLQLNSAGEAELRKTLAQLARAVDAELFVDRRIDPTTRIRLSVGETSFGQVLDLLAEQAGAEWAAAGDLIYVGPPGTRQGLPVALRDARRRVAKLNGRSRRAWRAKRAIDWERLATPRALVERTVAQAGWRLDDADAVPHDLWPAGATPEMPLGERMTVLLYGFGLDWRPEQRGRTVAIVPR
;
A
#
# COMPACT_ATOMS: atom_id res chain seq x y z
N MET A 1 40.65 -10.61 7.87
CA MET A 1 39.42 -11.29 8.32
C MET A 1 39.27 -11.10 9.82
N ARG A 2 38.56 -10.05 10.25
CA ARG A 2 37.96 -9.89 11.58
C ARG A 2 36.73 -9.00 11.43
N ALA A 3 35.60 -9.51 11.92
CA ALA A 3 34.32 -8.83 11.99
C ALA A 3 34.39 -7.71 13.04
N THR A 4 33.95 -6.52 12.67
CA THR A 4 33.68 -5.44 13.63
C THR A 4 32.18 -5.36 13.88
N ASP A 5 31.82 -5.73 15.10
CA ASP A 5 30.58 -5.40 15.79
C ASP A 5 30.17 -3.94 15.55
N TYR A 6 28.99 -3.73 14.97
CA TYR A 6 28.30 -2.44 15.05
C TYR A 6 27.32 -2.48 16.21
N ALA A 7 27.81 -2.02 17.36
CA ALA A 7 27.00 -1.68 18.52
C ALA A 7 25.94 -0.62 18.13
N ARG A 8 24.69 -0.88 18.50
CA ARG A 8 23.57 0.08 18.37
C ARG A 8 23.85 1.33 19.22
N PRO A 9 23.74 2.55 18.69
CA PRO A 9 23.84 3.75 19.51
C PRO A 9 22.59 3.94 20.40
N PRO A 10 22.73 4.58 21.57
CA PRO A 10 21.65 4.73 22.54
C PRO A 10 20.61 5.76 22.08
N ARG A 11 19.34 5.47 22.41
CA ARG A 11 18.19 6.36 22.23
C ARG A 11 18.36 7.62 23.07
N ARG A 12 18.63 8.77 22.43
CA ARG A 12 18.42 10.09 23.03
C ARG A 12 17.09 10.65 22.51
N ALA A 13 16.23 10.99 23.47
CA ALA A 13 14.91 11.55 23.25
C ALA A 13 15.02 12.96 22.65
N LEU A 14 14.39 13.16 21.49
CA LEU A 14 13.88 14.48 21.11
C LEU A 14 12.38 14.49 21.45
N LEU A 15 12.00 15.33 22.41
CA LEU A 15 10.61 15.70 22.64
C LEU A 15 10.06 16.34 21.36
N GLY A 16 9.08 15.68 20.75
CA GLY A 16 8.21 16.24 19.73
C GLY A 16 6.81 15.71 19.95
N ALA A 17 5.90 16.61 20.31
CA ALA A 17 4.45 16.46 20.52
C ALA A 17 3.92 15.00 20.57
N VAL A 18 3.61 14.54 21.78
CA VAL A 18 2.91 13.27 22.03
C VAL A 18 1.44 13.46 21.69
N ALA A 19 0.99 12.90 20.56
CA ALA A 19 -0.43 12.71 20.30
C ALA A 19 -0.89 11.48 21.10
N LEU A 20 -1.73 11.70 22.11
CA LEU A 20 -2.41 10.64 22.85
C LEU A 20 -3.62 10.18 22.03
N LEU A 21 -3.59 8.92 21.58
CA LEU A 21 -4.71 8.26 20.91
C LEU A 21 -5.49 7.45 21.96
N SER A 22 -6.78 7.75 22.11
CA SER A 22 -7.70 7.01 22.99
C SER A 22 -8.81 6.39 22.14
N MET A 23 -9.12 5.11 22.37
CA MET A 23 -10.02 4.30 21.53
C MET A 23 -11.34 4.03 22.28
N ALA A 24 -12.48 4.35 21.67
CA ALA A 24 -13.81 3.97 22.14
C ALA A 24 -14.68 3.56 20.93
N ALA A 25 -15.46 2.48 21.06
CA ALA A 25 -16.23 1.88 19.97
C ALA A 25 -17.72 2.24 20.05
N VAL A 26 -18.31 2.67 18.93
CA VAL A 26 -19.76 2.85 18.73
C VAL A 26 -20.16 2.34 17.33
N ALA A 27 -21.33 1.72 17.22
CA ALA A 27 -21.82 1.02 16.02
C ALA A 27 -22.53 1.94 15.00
N ALA A 28 -22.45 1.56 13.71
CA ALA A 28 -22.83 2.34 12.52
C ALA A 28 -24.30 2.18 12.05
N GLY A 29 -24.78 3.14 11.26
CA GLY A 29 -26.05 3.12 10.52
C GLY A 29 -25.88 3.05 8.98
N ASP A 30 -26.93 2.54 8.32
CA ASP A 30 -27.03 1.88 6.99
C ASP A 30 -26.99 2.82 5.74
N PRO A 31 -26.50 2.39 4.55
CA PRO A 31 -26.47 3.19 3.33
C PRO A 31 -27.48 2.73 2.24
N GLY A 32 -28.01 3.69 1.45
CA GLY A 32 -28.78 3.45 0.22
C GLY A 32 -27.93 3.09 -1.01
N GLU A 33 -28.56 2.48 -2.03
CA GLU A 33 -27.92 1.86 -3.22
C GLU A 33 -27.22 2.84 -4.22
N PRO A 34 -26.20 2.38 -5.00
CA PRO A 34 -25.18 3.27 -5.56
C PRO A 34 -25.20 3.43 -7.10
N ALA A 35 -24.86 4.64 -7.56
CA ALA A 35 -24.19 4.88 -8.84
C ALA A 35 -22.85 4.12 -8.87
N ALA A 36 -22.35 3.74 -10.05
CA ALA A 36 -21.13 2.94 -10.24
C ALA A 36 -20.05 3.26 -9.20
N ASP A 37 -19.94 2.41 -8.17
CA ASP A 37 -19.24 2.77 -6.93
C ASP A 37 -17.74 2.98 -7.19
N VAL A 38 -17.32 4.25 -7.12
CA VAL A 38 -15.92 4.72 -7.20
C VAL A 38 -15.30 4.76 -5.79
N SER A 39 -15.92 4.10 -4.81
CA SER A 39 -15.44 4.10 -3.44
C SER A 39 -13.99 3.62 -3.36
N PRO A 40 -13.12 4.35 -2.63
CA PRO A 40 -11.77 3.89 -2.34
C PRO A 40 -11.77 2.56 -1.56
N ARG A 41 -12.91 2.18 -0.97
CA ARG A 41 -13.11 0.95 -0.19
C ARG A 41 -13.54 -0.24 -1.04
N ARG A 42 -13.76 -0.08 -2.34
CA ARG A 42 -14.35 -1.11 -3.20
C ARG A 42 -13.60 -2.44 -3.17
N GLU A 43 -12.27 -2.36 -3.22
CA GLU A 43 -11.38 -3.53 -3.21
C GLU A 43 -10.88 -3.86 -1.79
N ALA A 44 -11.43 -3.23 -0.75
CA ALA A 44 -11.08 -3.52 0.63
C ALA A 44 -11.63 -4.90 1.05
N SER A 45 -10.83 -5.65 1.79
CA SER A 45 -11.30 -6.80 2.53
C SER A 45 -12.26 -6.38 3.65
N ASP A 46 -13.00 -7.33 4.21
CA ASP A 46 -13.86 -7.05 5.37
C ASP A 46 -13.04 -6.61 6.60
N ALA A 47 -11.85 -7.19 6.79
CA ALA A 47 -10.94 -6.80 7.86
C ALA A 47 -10.48 -5.33 7.72
N LEU A 48 -10.11 -4.91 6.50
CA LEU A 48 -9.75 -3.51 6.25
C LEU A 48 -10.96 -2.58 6.38
N ARG A 49 -12.15 -2.99 5.93
CA ARG A 49 -13.38 -2.20 6.11
C ARG A 49 -13.66 -1.93 7.58
N ALA A 50 -13.51 -2.94 8.44
CA ALA A 50 -13.63 -2.76 9.89
C ALA A 50 -12.59 -1.77 10.45
N LYS A 51 -11.32 -1.88 10.02
CA LYS A 51 -10.26 -0.91 10.40
C LYS A 51 -10.59 0.51 9.94
N LEU A 52 -11.10 0.69 8.71
CA LEU A 52 -11.49 1.99 8.17
C LEU A 52 -12.67 2.63 8.92
N ALA A 53 -13.56 1.83 9.49
CA ALA A 53 -14.68 2.31 10.30
C ALA A 53 -14.29 2.65 11.75
N THR A 54 -13.06 2.34 12.18
CA THR A 54 -12.60 2.58 13.54
C THR A 54 -12.63 4.06 13.87
N PRO A 55 -13.36 4.49 14.92
CA PRO A 55 -13.35 5.87 15.37
C PRO A 55 -11.97 6.27 15.91
N LEU A 56 -11.52 7.46 15.52
CA LEU A 56 -10.29 8.07 15.97
C LEU A 56 -10.60 9.43 16.60
N GLN A 57 -9.89 9.72 17.70
CA GLN A 57 -9.84 11.05 18.28
C GLN A 57 -8.44 11.62 18.03
N LEU A 58 -8.37 12.71 17.27
CA LEU A 58 -7.10 13.28 16.83
C LEU A 58 -6.94 14.70 17.35
N ASN A 59 -6.25 14.80 18.49
CA ASN A 59 -5.83 16.08 19.04
C ASN A 59 -4.40 16.36 18.55
N SER A 60 -4.24 16.98 17.37
CA SER A 60 -2.91 17.40 16.91
C SER A 60 -2.71 18.90 17.15
N ALA A 61 -1.67 19.23 17.92
CA ALA A 61 -1.20 20.60 18.08
C ALA A 61 -0.14 20.89 17.01
N GLY A 62 -0.58 21.45 15.87
CA GLY A 62 0.30 21.97 14.82
C GLY A 62 0.45 21.08 13.59
N GLU A 63 1.48 21.38 12.80
CA GLU A 63 1.74 20.71 11.52
C GLU A 63 2.74 19.56 11.66
N ALA A 64 2.46 18.46 10.97
CA ALA A 64 3.34 17.29 10.90
C ALA A 64 3.57 16.88 9.45
N GLU A 65 4.61 16.08 9.20
CA GLU A 65 4.88 15.52 7.87
C GLU A 65 3.91 14.37 7.57
N LEU A 66 3.37 14.35 6.35
CA LEU A 66 2.43 13.34 5.86
C LEU A 66 2.87 11.92 6.18
N ARG A 67 4.12 11.57 5.87
CA ARG A 67 4.67 10.24 6.15
C ARG A 67 4.60 9.85 7.61
N LYS A 68 4.96 10.77 8.52
CA LYS A 68 4.96 10.51 9.96
C LYS A 68 3.54 10.27 10.45
N THR A 69 2.61 11.11 10.02
CA THR A 69 1.20 11.01 10.40
C THR A 69 0.55 9.73 9.88
N LEU A 70 0.73 9.41 8.58
CA LEU A 70 0.23 8.15 8.01
C LEU A 70 0.79 6.93 8.74
N ALA A 71 2.10 6.92 9.03
CA ALA A 71 2.72 5.82 9.77
C ALA A 71 2.24 5.71 11.23
N GLN A 72 1.88 6.82 11.88
CA GLN A 72 1.29 6.81 13.22
C GLN A 72 -0.14 6.27 13.20
N LEU A 73 -0.97 6.74 12.26
CA LEU A 73 -2.35 6.30 12.12
C LEU A 73 -2.45 4.82 11.71
N ALA A 74 -1.65 4.41 10.72
CA ALA A 74 -1.57 3.02 10.28
C ALA A 74 -1.24 2.08 11.45
N ARG A 75 -0.24 2.44 12.29
CA ARG A 75 0.09 1.66 13.49
C ARG A 75 -1.02 1.66 14.53
N ALA A 76 -1.73 2.78 14.71
CA ALA A 76 -2.81 2.88 15.68
C ALA A 76 -3.98 1.92 15.38
N VAL A 77 -4.29 1.72 14.10
CA VAL A 77 -5.37 0.84 13.65
C VAL A 77 -4.89 -0.49 13.07
N ASP A 78 -3.60 -0.80 13.24
CA ASP A 78 -2.95 -2.00 12.69
C ASP A 78 -3.14 -2.17 11.16
N ALA A 79 -3.21 -1.07 10.40
CA ALA A 79 -3.42 -1.12 8.96
C ALA A 79 -2.08 -1.10 8.19
N GLU A 80 -1.98 -1.88 7.11
CA GLU A 80 -0.85 -1.80 6.19
C GLU A 80 -1.06 -0.67 5.17
N LEU A 81 0.00 0.12 4.94
CA LEU A 81 -0.07 1.29 4.07
C LEU A 81 1.11 1.34 3.11
N PHE A 82 0.79 1.58 1.83
CA PHE A 82 1.76 1.81 0.76
C PHE A 82 1.60 3.22 0.21
N VAL A 83 2.67 4.02 0.25
CA VAL A 83 2.69 5.37 -0.34
C VAL A 83 3.37 5.31 -1.71
N ASP A 84 2.66 5.69 -2.75
CA ASP A 84 3.17 5.84 -4.12
C ASP A 84 4.33 6.83 -4.13
N ARG A 85 5.36 6.51 -4.90
CA ARG A 85 6.57 7.34 -5.03
C ARG A 85 6.33 8.76 -5.57
N ARG A 86 5.19 8.99 -6.23
CA ARG A 86 4.80 10.30 -6.78
C ARG A 86 4.22 11.23 -5.72
N ILE A 87 3.91 10.72 -4.53
CA ILE A 87 3.45 11.52 -3.40
C ILE A 87 4.66 12.06 -2.63
N ASP A 88 4.67 13.37 -2.38
CA ASP A 88 5.69 13.99 -1.53
C ASP A 88 5.43 13.63 -0.06
N PRO A 89 6.28 12.79 0.56
CA PRO A 89 6.10 12.35 1.94
C PRO A 89 6.37 13.44 2.98
N THR A 90 7.04 14.54 2.58
CA THR A 90 7.46 15.65 3.44
C THR A 90 6.42 16.76 3.53
N THR A 91 5.35 16.66 2.73
CA THR A 91 4.20 17.57 2.75
C THR A 91 3.73 17.78 4.18
N ARG A 92 3.59 19.05 4.56
CA ARG A 92 3.12 19.45 5.88
C ARG A 92 1.60 19.47 5.88
N ILE A 93 1.04 18.75 6.84
CA ILE A 93 -0.40 18.56 7.01
C ILE A 93 -0.82 18.96 8.41
N ARG A 94 -2.05 19.42 8.55
CA ARG A 94 -2.63 19.82 9.82
C ARG A 94 -3.91 19.03 10.05
N LEU A 95 -3.93 18.24 11.11
CA LEU A 95 -5.11 17.47 11.50
C LEU A 95 -5.76 18.13 12.71
N SER A 96 -6.90 18.78 12.50
CA SER A 96 -7.77 19.24 13.58
C SER A 96 -9.13 18.65 13.32
N VAL A 97 -9.36 17.47 13.86
CA VAL A 97 -10.60 16.72 13.66
C VAL A 97 -11.07 16.19 15.00
N GLY A 98 -12.36 16.33 15.27
CA GLY A 98 -13.01 15.72 16.43
C GLY A 98 -13.12 14.20 16.28
N GLU A 99 -14.26 13.64 16.65
CA GLU A 99 -14.53 12.22 16.45
C GLU A 99 -14.78 11.93 14.96
N THR A 100 -13.91 11.12 14.35
CA THR A 100 -14.01 10.76 12.94
C THR A 100 -13.46 9.37 12.69
N SER A 101 -13.95 8.66 11.68
CA SER A 101 -13.44 7.33 11.34
C SER A 101 -12.06 7.40 10.67
N PHE A 102 -11.27 6.33 10.80
CA PHE A 102 -9.98 6.24 10.12
C PHE A 102 -10.07 6.49 8.61
N GLY A 103 -11.11 5.97 7.94
CA GLY A 103 -11.34 6.22 6.52
C GLY A 103 -11.56 7.71 6.19
N GLN A 104 -12.29 8.44 7.04
CA GLN A 104 -12.49 9.88 6.86
C GLN A 104 -11.19 10.66 7.12
N VAL A 105 -10.37 10.23 8.09
CA VAL A 105 -9.03 10.82 8.29
C VAL A 105 -8.16 10.62 7.06
N LEU A 106 -8.19 9.45 6.42
CA LEU A 106 -7.47 9.21 5.16
C LEU A 106 -7.98 10.12 4.03
N ASP A 107 -9.29 10.35 3.93
CA ASP A 107 -9.87 11.28 2.96
C ASP A 107 -9.33 12.71 3.17
N LEU A 108 -9.34 13.21 4.42
CA LEU A 108 -8.81 14.55 4.76
C LEU A 108 -7.31 14.67 4.49
N LEU A 109 -6.54 13.64 4.83
CA LEU A 109 -5.10 13.61 4.58
C LEU A 109 -4.77 13.60 3.10
N ALA A 110 -5.51 12.79 2.33
CA ALA A 110 -5.34 12.72 0.89
C ALA A 110 -5.66 14.07 0.24
N GLU A 111 -6.74 14.72 0.65
CA GLU A 111 -7.12 16.05 0.16
C GLU A 111 -6.03 17.10 0.41
N GLN A 112 -5.53 17.21 1.65
CA GLN A 112 -4.45 18.17 1.98
C GLN A 112 -3.15 17.89 1.23
N ALA A 113 -2.88 16.62 0.92
CA ALA A 113 -1.68 16.20 0.19
C ALA A 113 -1.83 16.24 -1.33
N GLY A 114 -3.00 16.64 -1.87
CA GLY A 114 -3.28 16.54 -3.31
C GLY A 114 -3.22 15.10 -3.82
N ALA A 115 -3.54 14.14 -2.96
CA ALA A 115 -3.48 12.72 -3.19
C ALA A 115 -4.88 12.09 -3.17
N GLU A 116 -4.93 10.81 -3.53
CA GLU A 116 -6.07 9.94 -3.36
C GLU A 116 -5.61 8.64 -2.71
N TRP A 117 -6.55 7.87 -2.20
CA TRP A 117 -6.26 6.53 -1.73
C TRP A 117 -7.26 5.51 -2.27
N ALA A 118 -6.84 4.25 -2.33
CA ALA A 118 -7.65 3.11 -2.69
C ALA A 118 -7.20 1.88 -1.91
N ALA A 119 -8.12 0.98 -1.60
CA ALA A 119 -7.82 -0.30 -1.01
C ALA A 119 -7.31 -1.31 -2.06
N ALA A 120 -6.47 -2.24 -1.60
CA ALA A 120 -6.02 -3.40 -2.35
C ALA A 120 -6.02 -4.62 -1.40
N GLY A 121 -7.21 -5.22 -1.19
CA GLY A 121 -7.39 -6.24 -0.16
C GLY A 121 -7.25 -5.63 1.23
N ASP A 122 -6.24 -6.07 1.98
CA ASP A 122 -5.91 -5.57 3.32
C ASP A 122 -4.95 -4.37 3.31
N LEU A 123 -4.51 -3.91 2.14
CA LEU A 123 -3.57 -2.80 1.98
C LEU A 123 -4.29 -1.50 1.64
N ILE A 124 -3.85 -0.38 2.25
CA ILE A 124 -4.22 0.97 1.82
C ILE A 124 -3.13 1.50 0.89
N TYR A 125 -3.48 1.84 -0.34
CA TYR A 125 -2.59 2.48 -1.30
C TYR A 125 -2.89 3.98 -1.36
N VAL A 126 -1.91 4.82 -1.09
CA VAL A 126 -2.00 6.29 -1.21
C VAL A 126 -1.20 6.72 -2.43
N GLY A 127 -1.84 7.39 -3.40
CA GLY A 127 -1.20 7.78 -4.65
C GLY A 127 -1.78 9.06 -5.23
N PRO A 128 -1.30 9.51 -6.41
CA PRO A 128 -1.74 10.77 -7.00
C PRO A 128 -3.21 10.70 -7.47
N PRO A 129 -3.79 11.84 -7.91
CA PRO A 129 -5.14 11.87 -8.47
C PRO A 129 -5.36 10.80 -9.55
N GLY A 130 -6.54 10.17 -9.53
CA GLY A 130 -6.87 9.02 -10.37
C GLY A 130 -6.57 7.66 -9.74
N THR A 131 -5.81 7.59 -8.64
CA THR A 131 -5.56 6.34 -7.90
C THR A 131 -6.86 5.66 -7.46
N ARG A 132 -7.83 6.44 -6.95
CA ARG A 132 -9.12 5.94 -6.45
C ARG A 132 -9.89 5.16 -7.53
N GLN A 133 -9.78 5.59 -8.78
CA GLN A 133 -10.45 4.98 -9.93
C GLN A 133 -9.58 3.88 -10.56
N GLY A 134 -8.31 4.17 -10.79
CA GLY A 134 -7.42 3.35 -11.61
C GLY A 134 -6.90 2.10 -10.91
N LEU A 135 -6.55 2.17 -9.62
CA LEU A 135 -5.99 1.01 -8.92
C LEU A 135 -6.99 -0.16 -8.85
N PRO A 136 -8.27 0.04 -8.49
CA PRO A 136 -9.26 -1.03 -8.53
C PRO A 136 -9.40 -1.71 -9.90
N VAL A 137 -9.34 -0.93 -10.98
CA VAL A 137 -9.38 -1.46 -12.35
C VAL A 137 -8.15 -2.35 -12.59
N ALA A 138 -6.95 -1.85 -12.28
CA ALA A 138 -5.71 -2.60 -12.46
C ALA A 138 -5.67 -3.91 -11.64
N LEU A 139 -6.22 -3.92 -10.43
CA LEU A 139 -6.34 -5.12 -9.60
C LEU A 139 -7.31 -6.14 -10.19
N ARG A 140 -8.46 -5.69 -10.72
CA ARG A 140 -9.40 -6.57 -11.42
C ARG A 140 -8.81 -7.16 -12.68
N ASP A 141 -8.08 -6.36 -13.46
CA ASP A 141 -7.41 -6.82 -14.67
C ASP A 141 -6.31 -7.84 -14.36
N ALA A 142 -5.55 -7.62 -13.28
CA ALA A 142 -4.62 -8.60 -12.75
C ALA A 142 -5.32 -9.94 -12.44
N ARG A 143 -6.45 -9.92 -11.73
CA ARG A 143 -7.22 -11.14 -11.42
C ARG A 143 -7.74 -11.84 -12.67
N ARG A 144 -8.23 -11.07 -13.65
CA ARG A 144 -8.67 -11.59 -14.97
C ARG A 144 -7.52 -12.23 -15.74
N ARG A 145 -6.33 -11.62 -15.74
CA ARG A 145 -5.12 -12.19 -16.36
C ARG A 145 -4.74 -13.51 -15.71
N VAL A 146 -4.69 -13.56 -14.37
CA VAL A 146 -4.39 -14.81 -13.64
C VAL A 146 -5.43 -15.90 -13.93
N ALA A 147 -6.71 -15.56 -14.04
CA ALA A 147 -7.77 -16.53 -14.34
C ALA A 147 -7.58 -17.24 -15.70
N LYS A 148 -6.93 -16.61 -16.67
CA LYS A 148 -6.64 -17.17 -18.01
C LYS A 148 -5.43 -18.13 -18.02
N LEU A 149 -4.66 -18.20 -16.94
CA LEU A 149 -3.51 -19.11 -16.85
C LEU A 149 -3.96 -20.57 -16.72
N ASN A 150 -3.10 -21.51 -17.14
CA ASN A 150 -3.28 -22.95 -16.91
C ASN A 150 -3.30 -23.29 -15.40
N GLY A 151 -3.83 -24.45 -15.03
CA GLY A 151 -4.10 -24.79 -13.61
C GLY A 151 -2.89 -24.66 -12.68
N ARG A 152 -1.71 -25.15 -13.09
CA ARG A 152 -0.48 -25.06 -12.30
C ARG A 152 -0.02 -23.61 -12.13
N SER A 153 0.02 -22.85 -13.21
CA SER A 153 0.40 -21.44 -13.20
C SER A 153 -0.58 -20.61 -12.38
N ARG A 154 -1.88 -20.79 -12.63
CA ARG A 154 -2.95 -20.11 -11.89
C ARG A 154 -2.85 -20.36 -10.38
N ARG A 155 -2.57 -21.59 -9.94
CA ARG A 155 -2.35 -21.91 -8.52
C ARG A 155 -1.17 -21.13 -7.95
N ALA A 156 -0.03 -21.12 -8.64
CA ALA A 156 1.15 -20.37 -8.21
C ALA A 156 0.88 -18.86 -8.09
N TRP A 157 0.17 -18.28 -9.06
CA TRP A 157 -0.16 -16.85 -9.08
C TRP A 157 -1.23 -16.44 -8.05
N ARG A 158 -2.12 -17.35 -7.67
CA ARG A 158 -3.13 -17.13 -6.63
C ARG A 158 -2.61 -17.34 -5.21
N ALA A 159 -1.42 -17.93 -5.04
CA ALA A 159 -0.82 -18.12 -3.73
C ALA A 159 -0.59 -16.77 -3.05
N LYS A 160 -1.25 -16.58 -1.91
CA LYS A 160 -1.07 -15.40 -1.07
C LYS A 160 0.26 -15.51 -0.32
N ARG A 161 1.00 -14.40 -0.28
CA ARG A 161 2.22 -14.23 0.50
C ARG A 161 2.34 -12.76 0.87
N ALA A 162 2.82 -12.49 2.08
CA ALA A 162 3.31 -11.17 2.45
C ALA A 162 4.73 -10.95 1.91
N ILE A 163 5.13 -9.70 1.82
CA ILE A 163 6.50 -9.31 1.46
C ILE A 163 6.87 -8.12 2.30
N ASP A 164 8.02 -8.21 2.96
CA ASP A 164 8.65 -7.10 3.67
C ASP A 164 9.93 -6.68 2.94
N TRP A 165 10.29 -5.41 3.10
CA TRP A 165 11.56 -4.90 2.60
C TRP A 165 12.16 -3.86 3.51
N GLU A 166 13.50 -3.88 3.54
CA GLU A 166 14.28 -2.93 4.30
C GLU A 166 14.38 -1.59 3.56
N ARG A 167 14.85 -0.58 4.29
CA ARG A 167 15.14 0.73 3.70
C ARG A 167 16.21 0.57 2.61
N LEU A 168 16.07 1.34 1.54
CA LEU A 168 16.93 1.29 0.34
C LEU A 168 16.74 0.04 -0.52
N ALA A 169 15.70 -0.76 -0.28
CA ALA A 169 15.27 -1.76 -1.24
C ALA A 169 14.88 -1.08 -2.57
N THR A 170 15.16 -1.78 -3.68
CA THR A 170 14.82 -1.29 -5.02
C THR A 170 13.56 -1.98 -5.53
N PRO A 171 12.68 -1.28 -6.27
CA PRO A 171 11.46 -1.87 -6.84
C PRO A 171 11.78 -3.05 -7.76
N ARG A 172 12.87 -2.93 -8.55
CA ARG A 172 13.34 -4.00 -9.44
C ARG A 172 13.64 -5.28 -8.68
N ALA A 173 14.48 -5.22 -7.64
CA ALA A 173 14.84 -6.39 -6.86
C ALA A 173 13.60 -6.99 -6.15
N LEU A 174 12.67 -6.14 -5.70
CA LEU A 174 11.41 -6.61 -5.11
C LEU A 174 10.55 -7.36 -6.14
N VAL A 175 10.38 -6.82 -7.34
CA VAL A 175 9.60 -7.45 -8.42
C VAL A 175 10.23 -8.78 -8.84
N GLU A 176 11.54 -8.81 -9.08
CA GLU A 176 12.29 -10.03 -9.42
C GLU A 176 12.14 -11.11 -8.35
N ARG A 177 12.37 -10.75 -7.07
CA ARG A 177 12.21 -11.67 -5.94
C ARG A 177 10.77 -12.18 -5.86
N THR A 178 9.79 -11.31 -6.08
CA THR A 178 8.36 -11.64 -6.00
C THR A 178 7.94 -12.66 -7.05
N VAL A 179 8.42 -12.54 -8.30
CA VAL A 179 8.14 -13.52 -9.36
C VAL A 179 8.94 -14.81 -9.18
N ALA A 180 10.20 -14.70 -8.74
CA ALA A 180 11.08 -15.85 -8.48
C ALA A 180 10.52 -16.79 -7.41
N GLN A 181 9.93 -16.24 -6.34
CA GLN A 181 9.26 -17.01 -5.29
C GLN A 181 8.08 -17.87 -5.80
N ALA A 182 7.50 -17.53 -6.96
CA ALA A 182 6.45 -18.31 -7.61
C ALA A 182 6.98 -19.27 -8.70
N GLY A 183 8.30 -19.32 -8.89
CA GLY A 183 8.95 -20.12 -9.93
C GLY A 183 8.87 -19.48 -11.33
N TRP A 184 8.82 -18.15 -11.40
CA TRP A 184 8.82 -17.36 -12.64
C TRP A 184 10.08 -16.50 -12.72
N ARG A 185 10.44 -16.06 -13.93
CA ARG A 185 11.55 -15.14 -14.16
C ARG A 185 11.03 -13.83 -14.74
N LEU A 186 11.72 -12.73 -14.48
CA LEU A 186 11.47 -11.46 -15.13
C LEU A 186 12.25 -11.45 -16.46
N ASP A 187 11.60 -11.09 -17.57
CA ASP A 187 12.21 -11.13 -18.91
C ASP A 187 12.98 -9.85 -19.24
N ASP A 188 12.53 -8.71 -18.68
CA ASP A 188 13.21 -7.41 -18.78
C ASP A 188 13.05 -6.68 -17.45
N ALA A 189 14.10 -6.76 -16.62
CA ALA A 189 14.13 -6.08 -15.33
C ALA A 189 14.46 -4.59 -15.45
N ASP A 190 15.12 -4.18 -16.53
CA ASP A 190 15.56 -2.81 -16.73
C ASP A 190 14.39 -1.89 -17.08
N ALA A 191 13.29 -2.45 -17.57
CA ALA A 191 12.00 -1.77 -17.71
C ALA A 191 11.47 -1.18 -16.38
N VAL A 192 11.87 -1.69 -15.21
CA VAL A 192 11.53 -1.08 -13.91
C VAL A 192 12.58 -0.02 -13.57
N PRO A 193 12.20 1.28 -13.49
CA PRO A 193 13.12 2.35 -13.17
C PRO A 193 13.83 2.13 -11.83
N HIS A 194 15.09 2.57 -11.75
CA HIS A 194 15.83 2.52 -10.50
C HIS A 194 15.26 3.53 -9.50
N ASP A 195 15.04 3.09 -8.27
CA ASP A 195 14.47 3.86 -7.18
C ASP A 195 14.91 3.27 -5.84
N LEU A 196 14.86 4.07 -4.77
CA LEU A 196 15.22 3.65 -3.41
C LEU A 196 14.04 3.87 -2.48
N TRP A 197 13.48 2.78 -1.98
CA TRP A 197 12.27 2.84 -1.18
C TRP A 197 12.55 2.94 0.33
N PRO A 198 11.67 3.61 1.09
CA PRO A 198 11.63 3.42 2.53
C PRO A 198 11.31 1.95 2.85
N ALA A 199 11.61 1.53 4.08
CA ALA A 199 11.15 0.23 4.56
C ALA A 199 9.61 0.15 4.47
N GLY A 200 9.08 -1.03 4.18
CA GLY A 200 7.65 -1.24 4.02
C GLY A 200 7.31 -2.71 3.87
N ALA A 201 6.02 -2.96 3.75
CA ALA A 201 5.47 -4.30 3.63
C ALA A 201 4.22 -4.31 2.72
N THR A 202 3.87 -5.50 2.25
CA THR A 202 2.52 -5.80 1.75
C THR A 202 1.94 -6.94 2.59
N PRO A 203 0.63 -6.90 2.90
CA PRO A 203 -0.04 -8.01 3.57
C PRO A 203 -0.11 -9.24 2.66
N GLU A 204 -0.70 -10.33 3.17
CA GLU A 204 -0.94 -11.53 2.37
C GLU A 204 -1.88 -11.27 1.19
N MET A 205 -1.32 -11.09 0.00
CA MET A 205 -2.11 -10.88 -1.22
C MET A 205 -1.59 -11.73 -2.38
N PRO A 206 -2.40 -12.04 -3.41
CA PRO A 206 -1.97 -12.85 -4.56
C PRO A 206 -0.81 -12.21 -5.34
N LEU A 207 0.00 -13.03 -6.02
CA LEU A 207 1.16 -12.55 -6.79
C LEU A 207 0.78 -11.44 -7.78
N GLY A 208 -0.31 -11.64 -8.54
CA GLY A 208 -0.75 -10.65 -9.52
C GLY A 208 -1.09 -9.29 -8.91
N GLU A 209 -1.62 -9.27 -7.69
CA GLU A 209 -1.96 -8.04 -6.99
C GLU A 209 -0.72 -7.37 -6.38
N ARG A 210 0.22 -8.16 -5.81
CA ARG A 210 1.53 -7.64 -5.38
C ARG A 210 2.26 -6.95 -6.52
N MET A 211 2.34 -7.62 -7.67
CA MET A 211 2.97 -7.08 -8.87
C MET A 211 2.29 -5.77 -9.31
N THR A 212 0.95 -5.74 -9.32
CA THR A 212 0.21 -4.52 -9.65
C THR A 212 0.54 -3.38 -8.70
N VAL A 213 0.53 -3.60 -7.39
CA VAL A 213 0.84 -2.58 -6.37
C VAL A 213 2.26 -2.05 -6.53
N LEU A 214 3.25 -2.94 -6.66
CA LEU A 214 4.67 -2.56 -6.79
C LEU A 214 4.95 -1.74 -8.05
N LEU A 215 4.23 -2.01 -9.15
CA LEU A 215 4.45 -1.39 -10.45
C LEU A 215 3.54 -0.18 -10.71
N TYR A 216 2.47 -0.01 -9.92
CA TYR A 216 1.44 1.00 -10.19
C TYR A 216 1.99 2.43 -10.24
N GLY A 217 2.87 2.78 -9.30
CA GLY A 217 3.48 4.11 -9.21
C GLY A 217 4.45 4.46 -10.33
N PHE A 218 4.85 3.48 -11.14
CA PHE A 218 5.68 3.67 -12.34
C PHE A 218 4.87 3.76 -13.62
N GLY A 219 3.53 3.64 -13.56
CA GLY A 219 2.72 3.52 -14.77
C GLY A 219 2.99 2.22 -15.54
N LEU A 220 3.43 1.18 -14.84
CA LEU A 220 3.77 -0.12 -15.42
C LEU A 220 2.72 -1.18 -15.05
N ASP A 221 2.64 -2.19 -15.89
CA ASP A 221 1.88 -3.41 -15.71
C ASP A 221 2.73 -4.62 -16.07
N TRP A 222 2.17 -5.82 -15.91
CA TRP A 222 2.88 -7.08 -16.10
C TRP A 222 2.09 -8.04 -16.98
N ARG A 223 2.81 -8.88 -17.74
CA ARG A 223 2.24 -9.91 -18.60
C ARG A 223 2.95 -11.25 -18.39
N PRO A 224 2.22 -12.31 -17.98
CA PRO A 224 2.80 -13.63 -17.81
C PRO A 224 2.87 -14.37 -19.15
N GLU A 225 4.01 -14.96 -19.47
CA GLU A 225 4.19 -15.90 -20.58
C GLU A 225 4.31 -17.33 -20.05
N GLN A 226 3.30 -18.15 -20.36
CA GLN A 226 3.15 -19.47 -19.74
C GLN A 226 4.18 -20.51 -20.17
N ARG A 227 4.68 -20.44 -21.42
CA ARG A 227 5.63 -21.41 -21.96
C ARG A 227 7.02 -21.23 -21.35
N GLY A 228 7.50 -19.98 -21.31
CA GLY A 228 8.81 -19.62 -20.74
C GLY A 228 8.82 -19.46 -19.22
N ARG A 229 7.64 -19.39 -18.58
CA ARG A 229 7.48 -18.97 -17.17
C ARG A 229 8.16 -17.65 -16.89
N THR A 230 7.95 -16.73 -17.81
CA THR A 230 8.53 -15.40 -17.84
C THR A 230 7.43 -14.38 -17.57
N VAL A 231 7.82 -13.24 -17.03
CA VAL A 231 6.94 -12.08 -16.82
C VAL A 231 7.58 -10.91 -17.54
N ALA A 232 6.85 -10.34 -18.49
CA ALA A 232 7.24 -9.10 -19.14
C ALA A 232 6.64 -7.92 -18.39
N ILE A 233 7.42 -6.84 -18.26
CA ILE A 233 6.95 -5.54 -17.77
C ILE A 233 6.53 -4.71 -18.98
N VAL A 234 5.36 -4.09 -18.90
CA VAL A 234 4.80 -3.31 -20.01
C VAL A 234 4.26 -1.97 -19.51
N PRO A 235 4.25 -0.91 -20.33
CA PRO A 235 3.53 0.32 -19.99
C PRO A 235 2.03 0.06 -19.79
N ARG A 236 1.41 0.82 -18.89
CA ARG A 236 -0.04 0.82 -18.68
C ARG A 236 -0.74 1.83 -19.58
#